data_AF-A0A077EDL0-F1
#
_entry.id   AF-A0A077EDL0-F1
#
_cell.length_a   1.000
_cell.length_b   1.000
_cell.length_c   1.000
_cell.angle_alpha   90.00
_cell.angle_beta   90.00
_cell.angle_gamma   90.00
#
_symmetry.space_group_name_H-M   'P 1'
#
loop_
_entity.id
_entity.type
_entity.pdbx_description
1 polymer ?
#
loop_
_entity_poly.entity_id
_entity_poly.type
_entity_poly.pdbx_seq_one_letter_code
_entity_poly.pdbx_strand_id
1 'polypeptide(L)'
;MRKYFTIILLVFYLFSSTELSQVIKLPIFIEHFKEHSAANPKLTLFGFIKLHYFNGDPDAPDYETNMKLPFKKHDLYLVTSVIVQDIPKAFNLEIKAPSFEESKTRNFFYTIGEMPSPLFSIFQPPKVA
;
A
#
# COMPACT_ATOMS: atom_id res chain seq x y z
N MET A 1 2.62 18.52 -31.68
CA MET A 1 1.21 18.73 -31.27
C MET A 1 0.70 17.61 -30.37
N ARG A 2 0.63 16.34 -30.82
CA ARG A 2 0.09 15.22 -30.01
C ARG A 2 0.77 15.04 -28.65
N LYS A 3 2.11 15.13 -28.58
CA LYS A 3 2.88 15.03 -27.33
C LYS A 3 2.48 16.10 -26.30
N TYR A 4 2.44 17.37 -26.72
CA TYR A 4 2.04 18.47 -25.85
C TYR A 4 0.59 18.35 -25.38
N PHE A 5 -0.31 17.92 -26.27
CA PHE A 5 -1.70 17.66 -25.92
C PHE A 5 -1.82 16.55 -24.85
N THR A 6 -1.08 15.45 -25.01
CA THR A 6 -1.03 14.38 -23.99
C THR A 6 -0.45 14.87 -22.66
N ILE A 7 0.61 15.68 -22.68
CA ILE A 7 1.20 16.25 -21.46
C ILE A 7 0.18 17.15 -20.75
N ILE A 8 -0.53 18.01 -21.50
CA ILE A 8 -1.56 18.90 -20.94
C ILE A 8 -2.68 18.08 -20.29
N LEU A 9 -3.20 17.05 -20.98
CA LEU A 9 -4.22 16.16 -20.43
C LEU A 9 -3.72 15.42 -19.19
N LEU A 10 -2.46 14.96 -19.18
CA LEU A 10 -1.87 14.31 -18.02
C LEU A 10 -1.76 15.26 -16.83
N VAL A 11 -1.36 16.52 -17.05
CA VAL A 11 -1.30 17.53 -16.00
C VAL A 11 -2.70 17.79 -15.42
N PHE A 12 -3.71 17.97 -16.27
CA PHE A 12 -5.10 18.13 -15.81
C PHE A 12 -5.59 16.90 -15.03
N TYR A 13 -5.27 15.71 -15.52
CA TYR A 13 -5.60 14.47 -14.82
C TYR A 13 -4.95 14.40 -13.45
N LEU A 14 -3.65 14.72 -13.32
CA LEU A 14 -2.96 14.74 -12.04
C LEU A 14 -3.54 15.79 -11.09
N PHE A 15 -3.82 17.00 -11.59
CA PHE A 15 -4.45 18.06 -10.80
C PHE A 15 -5.86 17.70 -10.31
N SER A 16 -6.62 16.94 -11.10
CA SER A 16 -7.97 16.51 -10.75
C SER A 16 -8.03 15.20 -9.96
N SER A 17 -7.07 14.29 -10.12
CA SER A 17 -7.09 12.97 -9.46
C SER A 17 -6.28 12.92 -8.17
N THR A 18 -5.46 13.94 -7.91
CA THR A 18 -4.62 14.03 -6.73
C THR A 18 -4.86 15.33 -5.98
N GLU A 19 -4.35 15.40 -4.75
CA GLU A 19 -4.37 16.60 -3.91
C GLU A 19 -3.39 17.70 -4.39
N LEU A 20 -2.89 17.64 -5.64
CA LEU A 20 -1.99 18.66 -6.19
C LEU A 20 -2.65 20.04 -6.26
N SER A 21 -3.98 20.10 -6.31
CA SER A 21 -4.76 21.33 -6.17
C SER A 21 -4.52 22.06 -4.83
N GLN A 22 -4.13 21.34 -3.77
CA GLN A 22 -3.79 21.94 -2.47
C GLN A 22 -2.55 22.84 -2.56
N VAL A 23 -1.67 22.64 -3.54
CA VAL A 23 -0.49 23.51 -3.77
C VAL A 23 -0.90 24.95 -4.07
N ILE A 24 -2.10 25.18 -4.61
CA ILE A 24 -2.64 26.52 -4.85
C ILE A 24 -2.82 27.29 -3.52
N LYS A 25 -2.98 26.59 -2.39
CA LYS A 25 -3.11 27.19 -1.05
C LYS A 25 -1.75 27.52 -0.40
N LEU A 26 -0.63 27.27 -1.08
CA LEU A 26 0.71 27.56 -0.56
C LEU A 26 0.94 29.05 -0.19
N PRO A 27 0.41 30.04 -0.92
CA PRO A 27 0.54 31.44 -0.51
C PRO A 27 -0.05 31.72 0.88
N ILE A 28 -1.21 31.12 1.20
CA ILE A 28 -1.87 31.24 2.50
C ILE A 28 -0.98 30.66 3.61
N PHE A 29 -0.35 29.51 3.34
CA PHE A 29 0.62 28.92 4.27
C PHE A 29 1.80 29.85 4.55
N ILE A 30 2.37 30.48 3.52
CA ILE A 30 3.52 31.38 3.66
C ILE A 30 3.14 32.64 4.46
N GLU A 31 1.97 33.22 4.20
CA GLU A 31 1.46 34.36 4.94
C GLU A 31 1.30 34.03 6.43
N HIS A 32 0.64 32.92 6.73
CA HIS A 32 0.40 32.51 8.11
C HIS A 32 1.68 32.13 8.86
N PHE A 33 2.66 31.55 8.15
CA PHE A 33 3.99 31.31 8.70
C PHE A 33 4.71 32.62 9.04
N LYS A 34 4.60 33.65 8.20
CA LYS A 34 5.21 34.97 8.46
C LYS A 34 4.58 35.64 9.69
N GLU A 35 3.26 35.57 9.84
CA GLU A 35 2.56 36.11 11.03
C GLU A 35 3.08 35.45 12.32
N HIS A 36 3.16 34.12 12.32
CA HIS A 36 3.66 33.37 13.46
C HIS A 36 5.15 33.61 13.72
N SER A 37 5.96 33.75 12.67
CA SER A 37 7.38 34.06 12.78
C SER A 37 7.62 35.49 13.29
N ALA A 38 6.71 36.43 13.01
CA ALA A 38 6.76 37.79 13.53
C ALA A 38 6.39 37.84 15.02
N ALA A 39 5.37 37.07 15.42
CA ALA A 39 4.97 36.96 16.83
C ALA A 39 5.97 36.18 17.68
N ASN A 40 6.57 35.13 17.11
CA ASN A 40 7.49 34.22 17.80
C ASN A 40 8.77 34.03 16.97
N PRO A 41 9.82 34.85 17.19
CA PRO A 41 11.06 34.78 16.39
C PRO A 41 11.87 33.49 16.58
N LYS A 42 11.53 32.67 17.59
CA LYS A 42 12.12 31.32 17.79
C LYS A 42 11.38 30.22 17.01
N LEU A 43 10.23 30.52 16.41
CA LEU A 43 9.45 29.54 15.68
C LEU A 43 10.12 29.24 14.34
N THR A 44 10.53 27.98 14.18
CA THR A 44 11.07 27.49 12.90
C THR A 44 9.94 27.02 12.00
N LEU A 45 10.22 26.85 10.70
CA LEU A 45 9.27 26.26 9.75
C LEU A 45 8.77 24.88 10.22
N PHE A 46 9.67 24.03 10.72
CA PHE A 46 9.28 22.73 11.27
C PHE A 46 8.44 22.87 12.55
N GLY A 47 8.74 23.85 13.39
CA GLY A 47 7.92 24.19 14.56
C GLY A 47 6.50 24.59 14.17
N PHE A 48 6.35 25.41 13.14
CA PHE A 48 5.04 25.79 12.58
C PHE A 48 4.27 24.59 12.03
N ILE A 49 4.93 23.72 11.26
CA ILE A 49 4.32 22.48 10.74
C ILE A 49 3.89 21.58 11.89
N LYS A 50 4.74 21.41 12.92
CA LYS A 50 4.40 20.61 14.11
C LYS A 50 3.18 21.18 14.83
N LEU A 51 3.16 22.48 15.06
CA LEU A 51 2.07 23.17 15.73
C LEU A 51 0.75 22.99 14.97
N HIS A 52 0.76 23.16 13.65
CA HIS A 52 -0.48 23.17 12.87
C HIS A 52 -0.93 21.81 12.36
N TYR A 53 -0.04 20.84 12.13
CA TYR A 53 -0.42 19.54 11.56
C TYR A 53 -0.42 18.40 12.57
N PHE A 54 0.29 18.54 13.69
CA PHE A 54 0.43 17.48 14.70
C PHE A 54 -0.20 17.83 16.05
N ASN A 55 -0.45 19.11 16.33
CA ASN A 55 -1.17 19.56 17.52
C ASN A 55 -2.52 20.16 17.10
N GLY A 56 -3.54 19.32 17.00
CA GLY A 56 -4.90 19.77 16.74
C GLY A 56 -5.62 20.12 18.03
N ASP A 57 -5.77 21.41 18.32
CA ASP A 57 -6.71 21.90 19.33
C ASP A 57 -7.98 22.41 18.61
N PRO A 58 -9.11 21.70 18.70
CA PRO A 58 -10.38 22.10 18.06
C PRO A 58 -10.96 23.40 18.62
N ASP A 59 -10.59 23.77 19.85
CA ASP A 59 -11.13 24.94 20.55
C ASP A 59 -10.24 26.19 20.39
N ALA A 60 -9.19 26.09 19.57
CA ALA A 60 -8.30 27.21 19.32
C ALA A 60 -9.02 28.35 18.57
N PRO A 61 -8.82 29.62 18.95
CA PRO A 61 -9.51 30.76 18.34
C PRO A 61 -9.19 30.96 16.85
N ASP A 62 -8.10 30.37 16.36
CA ASP A 62 -7.63 30.40 14.98
C ASP A 62 -7.99 29.13 14.19
N TYR A 63 -8.79 28.22 14.75
CA TYR A 63 -9.16 26.93 14.15
C TYR A 63 -9.70 27.04 12.72
N GLU A 64 -10.64 27.95 12.48
CA GLU A 64 -11.24 28.22 11.15
C GLU A 64 -10.19 28.63 10.10
N THR A 65 -9.23 29.46 10.49
CA THR A 65 -8.15 29.93 9.62
C THR A 65 -7.12 28.82 9.39
N ASN A 66 -6.80 28.06 10.43
CA ASN A 66 -5.91 26.91 10.38
C ASN A 66 -6.43 25.80 9.47
N MET A 67 -7.76 25.67 9.37
CA MET A 67 -8.41 24.70 8.48
C MET A 67 -8.30 25.06 6.99
N LYS A 68 -7.86 26.28 6.64
CA LYS A 68 -7.61 26.70 5.25
C LYS A 68 -6.19 26.35 4.77
N LEU A 69 -5.33 25.87 5.66
CA LEU A 69 -3.98 25.45 5.30
C LEU A 69 -4.02 24.26 4.31
N PRO A 70 -3.03 24.18 3.41
CA PRO A 70 -2.95 23.08 2.45
C PRO A 70 -2.92 21.72 3.16
N PHE A 71 -3.58 20.71 2.60
CA PHE A 71 -3.60 19.33 3.12
C PHE A 71 -4.20 19.14 4.52
N LYS A 72 -4.85 20.17 5.12
CA LYS A 72 -5.47 20.06 6.44
C LYS A 72 -6.88 19.43 6.39
N LYS A 73 -7.63 19.71 5.31
CA LYS A 73 -8.90 19.04 4.98
C LYS A 73 -8.73 18.22 3.71
N HIS A 74 -9.17 16.96 3.78
CA HIS A 74 -9.24 16.06 2.63
C HIS A 74 -10.67 16.05 2.13
N ASP A 75 -10.90 16.71 1.01
CA ASP A 75 -12.19 16.76 0.35
C ASP A 75 -12.36 15.46 -0.45
N LEU A 76 -12.95 14.44 0.18
CA LEU A 76 -13.02 13.04 -0.29
C LEU A 76 -13.85 12.83 -1.59
N TYR A 77 -14.15 13.88 -2.35
CA TYR A 77 -15.12 13.83 -3.44
C TYR A 77 -14.63 13.05 -4.68
N LEU A 78 -13.31 12.80 -4.82
CA LEU A 78 -12.74 12.22 -6.04
C LEU A 78 -12.24 10.78 -5.88
N VAL A 79 -11.94 10.32 -4.66
CA VAL A 79 -11.46 8.95 -4.39
C VAL A 79 -12.52 7.90 -4.73
N THR A 80 -13.80 8.22 -4.57
CA THR A 80 -14.91 7.33 -4.94
C THR A 80 -14.99 7.09 -6.46
N SER A 81 -14.51 8.01 -7.29
CA SER A 81 -14.58 7.89 -8.75
C SER A 81 -13.51 6.96 -9.36
N VAL A 82 -12.38 6.78 -8.66
CA VAL A 82 -11.25 5.96 -9.15
C VAL A 82 -11.41 4.47 -8.82
N ILE A 83 -12.13 4.14 -7.73
CA ILE A 83 -12.34 2.74 -7.30
C ILE A 83 -13.24 1.97 -8.29
N VAL A 84 -13.99 2.65 -9.17
CA VAL A 84 -14.92 2.03 -10.14
C VAL A 84 -14.33 1.96 -11.56
N GLN A 85 -13.01 2.08 -11.73
CA GLN A 85 -12.39 1.85 -13.04
C GLN A 85 -11.79 0.45 -13.09
N ASP A 86 -12.46 -0.40 -13.88
CA ASP A 86 -12.13 -1.79 -14.20
C ASP A 86 -12.22 -2.81 -13.05
N ILE A 87 -13.44 -3.36 -12.86
CA ILE A 87 -13.55 -4.77 -12.47
C ILE A 87 -12.98 -5.56 -13.64
N PRO A 88 -11.84 -6.26 -13.51
CA PRO A 88 -11.33 -7.07 -14.60
C PRO A 88 -12.39 -8.09 -14.99
N LYS A 89 -12.75 -8.15 -16.28
CA LYS A 89 -13.48 -9.32 -16.79
C LYS A 89 -12.70 -10.56 -16.35
N ALA A 90 -13.39 -11.46 -15.65
CA ALA A 90 -12.86 -12.65 -14.99
C ALA A 90 -11.55 -13.14 -15.62
N PHE A 91 -10.45 -13.01 -14.88
CA PHE A 91 -9.16 -13.53 -15.28
C PHE A 91 -9.21 -15.06 -15.20
N ASN A 92 -9.43 -15.71 -16.34
CA ASN A 92 -9.37 -17.17 -16.43
C ASN A 92 -7.91 -17.58 -16.56
N LEU A 93 -7.30 -17.93 -15.43
CA LEU A 93 -5.94 -18.45 -15.35
C LEU A 93 -5.98 -19.92 -15.78
N GLU A 94 -5.65 -20.20 -17.04
CA GLU A 94 -5.56 -21.58 -17.54
C GLU A 94 -4.23 -22.21 -17.05
N ILE A 95 -4.27 -22.80 -15.86
CA ILE A 95 -3.13 -23.54 -15.31
C ILE A 95 -3.04 -24.87 -16.06
N LYS A 96 -2.18 -24.95 -17.07
CA LYS A 96 -1.77 -26.25 -17.61
C LYS A 96 -0.93 -26.96 -16.55
N ALA A 97 -1.47 -28.05 -16.00
CA ALA A 97 -0.68 -28.95 -15.17
C ALA A 97 0.54 -29.43 -15.98
N PRO A 98 1.74 -29.51 -15.36
CA PRO A 98 2.90 -30.05 -16.04
C PRO A 98 2.60 -31.49 -16.47
N SER A 99 2.82 -31.79 -17.76
CA SER A 99 2.76 -33.16 -18.25
C SER A 99 3.94 -33.93 -17.65
N PHE A 100 3.68 -34.72 -16.62
CA PHE A 100 4.65 -35.71 -16.17
C PHE A 100 4.70 -36.83 -17.20
N GLU A 101 5.84 -37.00 -17.86
CA GLU A 101 6.16 -38.29 -18.47
C GLU A 101 6.32 -39.29 -17.33
N GLU A 102 5.38 -40.20 -17.18
CA GLU A 102 5.55 -41.37 -16.32
C GLU A 102 6.76 -42.16 -16.84
N SER A 103 7.91 -41.99 -16.20
CA SER A 103 9.00 -42.93 -16.40
C SER A 103 8.49 -44.27 -15.87
N LYS A 104 8.22 -45.23 -16.78
CA LYS A 104 7.88 -46.61 -16.41
C LYS A 104 8.85 -47.07 -15.33
N THR A 105 8.39 -47.15 -14.10
CA THR A 105 9.22 -47.62 -12.99
C THR A 105 9.61 -49.05 -13.34
N ARG A 106 10.91 -49.30 -13.50
CA ARG A 106 11.39 -50.69 -13.49
C ARG A 106 10.99 -51.23 -12.13
N ASN A 107 10.13 -52.25 -12.12
CA ASN A 107 9.75 -52.94 -10.89
C ASN A 107 11.02 -53.53 -10.26
N PHE A 108 11.59 -52.84 -9.28
CA PHE A 108 12.63 -53.39 -8.43
C PHE A 108 11.92 -54.26 -7.39
N PHE A 109 11.87 -55.56 -7.66
CA PHE A 109 11.50 -56.54 -6.65
C PHE A 109 12.71 -56.75 -5.74
N TYR A 110 12.56 -56.47 -4.45
CA TYR A 110 13.46 -56.99 -3.44
C TYR A 110 12.84 -58.29 -2.92
N THR A 111 13.53 -59.41 -3.10
CA THR A 111 13.18 -60.65 -2.40
C THR A 111 13.58 -60.43 -0.95
N ILE A 112 12.61 -60.25 -0.05
CA ILE A 112 12.86 -60.37 1.38
C ILE A 112 13.14 -61.84 1.64
N GLY A 113 14.40 -62.25 1.46
CA GLY A 113 14.87 -63.53 1.99
C GLY A 113 14.72 -63.47 3.50
N GLU A 114 14.16 -64.52 4.08
CA GLU A 114 14.00 -64.69 5.52
C GLU A 114 15.35 -64.50 6.22
N MET A 115 15.60 -63.29 6.74
CA MET A 115 16.78 -63.01 7.56
C MET A 115 16.38 -63.13 9.03
N PRO A 116 16.84 -64.17 9.76
CA PRO A 116 16.68 -64.20 11.20
C PRO A 116 17.75 -63.28 11.80
N SER A 117 17.43 -61.99 11.87
CA SER A 117 18.29 -60.96 12.43
C SER A 117 17.63 -60.34 13.67
N PRO A 118 18.28 -60.34 14.84
CA PRO A 118 17.76 -59.68 16.05
C PRO A 118 17.52 -58.18 15.84
N LEU A 119 18.14 -57.57 14.82
CA LEU A 119 18.03 -56.14 14.54
C LEU A 119 16.67 -55.76 13.93
N PHE A 120 15.94 -56.70 13.35
CA PHE A 120 14.59 -56.45 12.84
C PHE A 120 13.53 -56.39 13.95
N SER A 121 13.83 -56.88 15.16
CA SER A 121 12.89 -56.79 16.29
C SER A 121 12.77 -55.38 16.86
N ILE A 122 13.71 -54.49 16.52
CA ILE A 122 13.77 -53.10 17.01
C ILE A 122 12.65 -52.25 16.39
N PHE A 123 12.17 -52.62 15.21
CA PHE A 123 11.14 -51.88 14.47
C PHE A 123 9.76 -52.56 14.51
N GLN A 124 9.48 -53.42 15.50
CA GLN A 124 8.13 -53.96 15.66
C GLN A 124 7.24 -52.98 16.42
N PRO A 125 5.98 -52.76 15.98
CA PRO A 125 5.05 -51.92 16.70
C PRO A 125 4.73 -52.51 18.10
N PRO A 126 4.30 -51.67 19.06
CA PRO A 126 3.97 -52.13 20.41
C PRO A 126 2.89 -53.21 20.38
N LYS A 127 3.14 -54.34 21.04
CA LYS A 127 2.13 -55.39 21.22
C LYS A 127 1.24 -55.00 22.40
N VAL A 128 -0.06 -54.95 22.15
CA VAL A 128 -1.06 -54.69 23.18
C VAL A 128 -1.22 -55.94 24.05
N ALA A 129 -1.26 -55.76 25.37
CA ALA A 129 -1.46 -56.82 26.37
C ALA A 129 -2.92 -57.26 26.45
#